data_AF-A0A1Y4V0N0-F1
#
_entry.id   AF-A0A1Y4V0N0-F1
#
_cell.length_a   1.000
_cell.length_b   1.000
_cell.length_c   1.000
_cell.angle_alpha   90.00
_cell.angle_beta   90.00
_cell.angle_gamma   90.00
#
_symmetry.space_group_name_H-M   'P 1'
#
loop_
_entity.id
_entity.type
_entity.pdbx_description
1 polymer ?
#
loop_
_entity_poly.entity_id
_entity_poly.type
_entity_poly.pdbx_seq_one_letter_code
_entity_poly.pdbx_strand_id
1 'polypeptide(L)'
;MYAGIFKKENVLKLLMVVLLFAAFTSSVNVEAKKKSRKMKLNKTQVTAYVGMSPVKLKVKNLKAGKAVTWKSSKPNVATVAADGRVSFVKKGNAVITARVGKKSYKCVVSVTSKKAYKAVAKAQQFYKAKNMSYSQGNRMGKRSADCSSFCGRCYLTVGMTLGGTTSWCNTAAGMAQWATSNDKVVANDAVSVSSLELLPGDLVFYQKGYNGRYKNIYHVEIFVEYGWEDGKLVGYTMSSITGNYPSILKRDYASRQSRIAEIARPAE
;
A
#
# COMPACT_ATOMS: atom_id res chain seq x y z
N MET A 1 72.36 25.35 23.58
CA MET A 1 71.83 26.71 23.33
C MET A 1 70.31 26.63 23.42
N TYR A 2 69.71 27.06 24.53
CA TYR A 2 68.27 27.27 24.65
C TYR A 2 68.07 28.55 25.45
N ALA A 3 67.87 29.66 24.75
CA ALA A 3 67.54 30.94 25.36
C ALA A 3 66.04 31.17 25.17
N GLY A 4 65.26 30.89 26.21
CA GLY A 4 63.85 31.27 26.30
C GLY A 4 63.71 32.40 27.31
N ILE A 5 63.30 33.59 26.86
CA ILE A 5 62.72 34.61 27.74
C ILE A 5 61.59 35.30 26.96
N PHE A 6 60.39 34.73 27.01
CA PHE A 6 59.16 35.50 26.80
C PHE A 6 58.67 35.98 28.17
N LYS A 7 58.65 37.30 28.39
CA LYS A 7 58.26 37.93 29.66
C LYS A 7 56.81 37.59 30.02
N LYS A 8 56.59 37.11 31.26
CA LYS A 8 55.29 36.72 31.86
C LYS A 8 54.16 37.77 31.71
N GLU A 9 54.49 39.04 31.60
CA GLU A 9 53.50 40.13 31.52
C GLU A 9 52.74 40.17 30.19
N ASN A 10 53.36 39.71 29.08
CA ASN A 10 52.70 39.66 27.77
C ASN A 10 51.75 38.46 27.63
N VAL A 11 51.99 37.38 28.39
CA VAL A 11 51.14 36.19 28.40
C VAL A 11 49.83 36.48 29.14
N LEU A 12 49.85 37.29 30.19
CA LEU A 12 48.66 37.62 30.98
C LEU A 12 47.71 38.60 30.24
N LYS A 13 48.26 39.57 29.50
CA LYS A 13 47.46 40.46 28.62
C LYS A 13 46.84 39.71 27.45
N LEU A 14 47.56 38.74 26.87
CA LEU A 14 47.04 37.90 25.78
C LEU A 14 45.91 36.97 26.28
N LEU A 15 46.02 36.42 27.50
CA LEU A 15 44.97 35.60 28.11
C LEU A 15 43.71 36.41 28.46
N MET A 16 43.82 37.66 28.92
CA MET A 16 42.64 38.50 29.18
C MET A 16 41.93 38.96 27.90
N VAL A 17 42.65 39.22 26.81
CA VAL A 17 42.04 39.61 25.52
C VAL A 17 41.34 38.41 24.86
N VAL A 18 41.88 37.19 25.00
CA VAL A 18 41.23 35.96 24.52
C VAL A 18 39.99 35.60 25.36
N LEU A 19 40.02 35.82 26.68
CA LEU A 19 38.85 35.60 27.55
C LEU A 19 37.74 36.66 27.36
N LEU A 20 38.09 37.89 26.97
CA LEU A 20 37.10 38.94 26.66
C LEU A 20 36.47 38.77 25.26
N PHE A 21 37.13 38.11 24.32
CA PHE A 21 36.53 37.76 23.02
C PHE A 21 35.69 36.47 23.04
N ALA A 22 35.90 35.58 24.01
CA ALA A 22 35.10 34.36 24.16
C ALA A 22 33.72 34.60 24.81
N ALA A 23 33.47 35.78 25.36
CA ALA A 23 32.21 36.13 26.04
C ALA A 23 31.17 36.84 25.14
N PHE A 24 31.45 37.01 23.84
CA PHE A 24 30.57 37.70 22.89
C PHE A 24 30.36 36.90 21.60
N THR A 25 29.82 35.69 21.73
CA THR A 25 28.84 35.24 20.72
C THR A 25 27.55 34.95 21.46
N SER A 26 26.65 35.92 21.30
CA SER A 26 25.24 35.83 21.59
C SER A 26 24.73 34.41 21.37
N SER A 27 23.95 33.95 22.36
CA SER A 27 22.88 32.97 22.20
C SER A 27 22.33 32.99 20.77
N VAL A 28 22.91 32.15 19.91
CA VAL A 28 22.29 31.81 18.64
C VAL A 28 21.00 31.15 19.06
N ASN A 29 19.91 31.89 18.91
CA ASN A 29 18.55 31.45 19.12
C ASN A 29 18.42 29.98 18.71
N VAL A 30 18.36 29.09 19.69
CA VAL A 30 17.78 27.74 19.55
C VAL A 30 16.24 27.90 19.45
N GLU A 31 15.79 28.89 18.69
CA GLU A 31 14.48 28.85 18.06
C GLU A 31 14.67 28.03 16.79
N ALA A 32 14.80 26.72 17.00
CA ALA A 32 14.51 25.77 15.96
C ALA A 32 13.11 26.11 15.45
N LYS A 33 13.02 26.81 14.32
CA LYS A 33 11.76 27.11 13.62
C LYS A 33 10.98 25.81 13.54
N LYS A 34 10.00 25.64 14.43
CA LYS A 34 9.21 24.44 14.57
C LYS A 34 8.32 24.38 13.34
N LYS A 35 8.86 23.91 12.21
CA LYS A 35 8.12 23.71 10.96
C LYS A 35 6.92 22.85 11.32
N SER A 36 5.74 23.47 11.40
CA SER A 36 4.57 22.78 11.94
C SER A 36 4.26 21.60 11.01
N ARG A 37 4.39 20.38 11.52
CA ARG A 37 4.20 19.18 10.70
C ARG A 37 2.72 19.12 10.31
N LYS A 38 2.44 18.93 9.02
CA LYS A 38 1.06 18.81 8.50
C LYS A 38 0.33 17.69 9.25
N MET A 39 -0.87 17.99 9.76
CA MET A 39 -1.76 16.97 10.32
C MET A 39 -2.08 15.92 9.26
N LYS A 40 -2.07 14.65 9.65
CA LYS A 40 -2.36 13.50 8.76
C LYS A 40 -2.83 12.31 9.58
N LEU A 41 -3.52 11.37 8.95
CA LEU A 41 -3.78 10.08 9.59
C LEU A 41 -2.49 9.25 9.68
N ASN A 42 -2.42 8.39 10.69
CA ASN A 42 -1.39 7.35 10.78
C ASN A 42 -1.51 6.31 9.66
N LYS A 43 -2.73 6.08 9.16
CA LYS A 43 -3.04 5.17 8.05
C LYS A 43 -4.14 5.81 7.19
N THR A 44 -3.95 5.79 5.87
CA THR A 44 -4.93 6.26 4.88
C THR A 44 -5.65 5.11 4.17
N GLN A 45 -5.25 3.88 4.48
CA GLN A 45 -5.88 2.66 4.01
C GLN A 45 -5.63 1.51 5.01
N VAL A 46 -6.58 0.59 5.10
CA VAL A 46 -6.54 -0.62 5.94
C VAL A 46 -7.19 -1.75 5.15
N THR A 47 -6.44 -2.83 4.91
CA THR A 47 -7.00 -4.11 4.46
C THR A 47 -7.13 -5.04 5.66
N ALA A 48 -8.32 -5.62 5.84
CA ALA A 48 -8.67 -6.48 6.98
C ALA A 48 -9.58 -7.64 6.55
N TYR A 49 -9.89 -8.53 7.49
CA TYR A 49 -10.90 -9.58 7.32
C TYR A 49 -11.82 -9.61 8.54
N VAL A 50 -13.02 -10.18 8.38
CA VAL A 50 -14.01 -10.31 9.47
C VAL A 50 -13.43 -11.10 10.64
N GLY A 51 -13.51 -10.54 11.85
CA GLY A 51 -12.93 -11.13 13.06
C GLY A 51 -11.45 -10.78 13.32
N MET A 52 -10.81 -9.97 12.47
CA MET A 52 -9.51 -9.37 12.80
C MET A 52 -9.67 -8.36 13.95
N SER A 53 -8.67 -8.31 14.85
CA SER A 53 -8.63 -7.32 15.93
C SER A 53 -8.77 -5.88 15.42
N PRO A 54 -9.53 -5.01 16.11
CA PRO A 54 -9.71 -3.63 15.70
C PRO A 54 -8.40 -2.86 15.51
N VAL A 55 -8.38 -1.95 14.55
CA VAL A 55 -7.23 -1.08 14.28
C VAL A 55 -7.48 0.33 14.79
N LYS A 56 -6.48 0.93 15.44
CA LYS A 56 -6.55 2.31 15.91
C LYS A 56 -6.10 3.31 14.84
N LEU A 57 -7.02 4.14 14.36
CA LEU A 57 -6.67 5.32 13.58
C LEU A 57 -6.38 6.51 14.52
N LYS A 58 -5.38 7.31 14.16
CA LYS A 58 -4.93 8.48 14.91
C LYS A 58 -4.61 9.62 13.96
N VAL A 59 -5.11 10.83 14.26
CA VAL A 59 -4.64 12.05 13.60
C VAL A 59 -3.31 12.46 14.23
N LYS A 60 -2.23 12.36 13.48
CA LYS A 60 -0.88 12.79 13.88
C LYS A 60 -0.77 14.32 13.81
N ASN A 61 0.07 14.88 14.68
CA ASN A 61 0.30 16.33 14.81
C ASN A 61 -0.98 17.12 15.12
N LEU A 62 -1.92 16.52 15.86
CA LEU A 62 -3.12 17.20 16.33
C LEU A 62 -2.71 18.37 17.24
N LYS A 63 -3.28 19.55 16.98
CA LYS A 63 -3.02 20.73 17.81
C LYS A 63 -3.74 20.60 19.15
N ALA A 64 -3.16 21.13 20.22
CA ALA A 64 -3.78 21.16 21.54
C ALA A 64 -5.18 21.80 21.48
N GLY A 65 -6.12 21.28 22.27
CA GLY A 65 -7.50 21.74 22.32
C GLY A 65 -8.35 21.42 21.08
N LYS A 66 -7.84 20.64 20.10
CA LYS A 66 -8.64 20.18 18.96
C LYS A 66 -9.19 18.78 19.20
N ALA A 67 -10.49 18.61 19.02
CA ALA A 67 -11.15 17.30 19.02
C ALA A 67 -11.19 16.68 17.62
N VAL A 68 -11.27 15.35 17.56
CA VAL A 68 -11.45 14.58 16.32
C VAL A 68 -12.82 13.91 16.37
N THR A 69 -13.65 14.15 15.36
CA THR A 69 -14.91 13.42 15.17
C THR A 69 -14.71 12.37 14.09
N TRP A 70 -15.16 11.14 14.36
CA TRP A 70 -15.03 10.02 13.44
C TRP A 70 -16.38 9.64 12.83
N LYS A 71 -16.39 9.29 11.55
CA LYS A 71 -17.57 8.76 10.84
C LYS A 71 -17.16 7.63 9.91
N SER A 72 -17.98 6.58 9.84
CA SER A 72 -17.90 5.56 8.78
C SER A 72 -18.93 5.86 7.70
N SER A 73 -18.57 5.67 6.43
CA SER A 73 -19.51 5.74 5.32
C SER A 73 -20.43 4.52 5.25
N LYS A 74 -20.02 3.37 5.78
CA LYS A 74 -20.75 2.09 5.74
C LYS A 74 -20.53 1.34 7.07
N PRO A 75 -21.25 1.70 8.15
CA PRO A 75 -21.08 1.08 9.47
C PRO A 75 -21.31 -0.44 9.51
N ASN A 76 -22.16 -0.96 8.62
CA ASN A 76 -22.40 -2.39 8.45
C ASN A 76 -21.19 -3.16 7.88
N VAL A 77 -20.23 -2.47 7.26
CA VAL A 77 -18.96 -3.02 6.76
C VAL A 77 -17.85 -2.79 7.78
N ALA A 78 -17.68 -1.55 8.23
CA ALA A 78 -16.70 -1.18 9.26
C ALA A 78 -17.23 -0.06 10.15
N THR A 79 -17.18 -0.24 11.46
CA THR A 79 -17.55 0.77 12.45
C THR A 79 -16.31 1.53 12.92
N VAL A 80 -16.51 2.74 13.46
CA VAL A 80 -15.44 3.51 14.12
C VAL A 80 -15.97 4.10 15.41
N ALA A 81 -15.29 3.85 16.52
CA ALA A 81 -15.62 4.42 17.83
C ALA A 81 -15.11 5.88 17.93
N ALA A 82 -15.61 6.62 18.93
CA ALA A 82 -15.21 8.00 19.19
C ALA A 82 -13.70 8.18 19.39
N ASP A 83 -13.03 7.14 19.91
CA ASP A 83 -11.59 7.14 20.11
C ASP A 83 -10.79 6.87 18.81
N GLY A 84 -11.45 6.54 17.69
CA GLY A 84 -10.82 6.19 16.41
C GLY A 84 -10.50 4.70 16.23
N ARG A 85 -11.02 3.83 17.10
CA ARG A 85 -10.92 2.36 16.96
C ARG A 85 -11.88 1.87 15.88
N VAL A 86 -11.35 1.20 14.86
CA VAL A 86 -12.09 0.69 13.71
C VAL A 86 -12.26 -0.82 13.83
N SER A 87 -13.50 -1.31 13.75
CA SER A 87 -13.85 -2.73 13.79
C SER A 87 -14.40 -3.20 12.44
N PHE A 88 -14.17 -4.48 12.10
CA PHE A 88 -14.48 -5.05 10.78
C PHE A 88 -15.67 -6.00 10.87
N VAL A 89 -16.81 -5.59 10.31
CA VAL A 89 -18.12 -6.24 10.53
C VAL A 89 -18.48 -7.17 9.38
N LYS A 90 -18.46 -6.68 8.15
CA LYS A 90 -18.84 -7.43 6.95
C LYS A 90 -17.86 -7.15 5.81
N LYS A 91 -17.69 -8.12 4.91
CA LYS A 91 -16.97 -7.94 3.65
C LYS A 91 -17.51 -6.73 2.88
N GLY A 92 -16.62 -5.98 2.25
CA GLY A 92 -16.93 -4.74 1.56
C GLY A 92 -15.92 -3.64 1.88
N ASN A 93 -16.16 -2.46 1.32
CA ASN A 93 -15.34 -1.27 1.56
C ASN A 93 -16.12 -0.20 2.33
N ALA A 94 -15.44 0.53 3.21
CA ALA A 94 -15.96 1.70 3.90
C ALA A 94 -14.91 2.81 3.96
N VAL A 95 -15.31 4.07 3.91
CA VAL A 95 -14.42 5.22 4.12
C VAL A 95 -14.62 5.72 5.55
N ILE A 96 -13.57 5.64 6.35
CA ILE A 96 -13.52 6.23 7.69
C ILE A 96 -12.99 7.66 7.56
N THR A 97 -13.76 8.64 8.04
CA THR A 97 -13.43 10.05 8.00
C THR A 97 -13.15 10.57 9.40
N ALA A 98 -11.96 11.13 9.61
CA ALA A 98 -11.60 11.94 10.77
C ALA A 98 -11.78 13.41 10.45
N ARG A 99 -12.66 14.11 11.16
CA ARG A 99 -12.88 15.54 11.03
C ARG A 99 -12.23 16.30 12.18
N VAL A 100 -11.46 17.34 11.85
CA VAL A 100 -10.87 18.28 12.80
C VAL A 100 -11.18 19.70 12.35
N GLY A 101 -12.21 20.31 12.96
CA GLY A 101 -12.78 21.58 12.48
C GLY A 101 -13.32 21.44 11.04
N LYS A 102 -12.76 22.24 10.11
CA LYS A 102 -13.12 22.22 8.68
C LYS A 102 -12.30 21.20 7.86
N LYS A 103 -11.28 20.57 8.43
CA LYS A 103 -10.41 19.63 7.72
C LYS A 103 -10.89 18.19 7.89
N SER A 104 -10.80 17.42 6.82
CA SER A 104 -11.17 16.00 6.80
C SER A 104 -9.99 15.15 6.35
N TYR A 105 -9.81 14.01 7.01
CA TYR A 105 -8.83 13.00 6.64
C TYR A 105 -9.53 11.67 6.45
N LYS A 106 -9.22 10.98 5.36
CA LYS A 106 -9.93 9.77 4.94
C LYS A 106 -9.01 8.55 5.03
N CYS A 107 -9.58 7.45 5.47
CA CYS A 107 -8.98 6.12 5.43
C CYS A 107 -9.95 5.17 4.72
N VAL A 108 -9.50 4.47 3.68
CA VAL A 108 -10.29 3.41 3.05
C VAL A 108 -10.07 2.11 3.81
N VAL A 109 -11.14 1.54 4.34
CA VAL A 109 -11.12 0.24 5.01
C VAL A 109 -11.73 -0.78 4.07
N SER A 110 -10.93 -1.76 3.68
CA SER A 110 -11.34 -2.89 2.83
C SER A 110 -11.40 -4.16 3.67
N VAL A 111 -12.60 -4.71 3.85
CA VAL A 111 -12.82 -5.96 4.57
C VAL A 111 -13.05 -7.07 3.55
N THR A 112 -12.17 -8.07 3.54
CA THR A 112 -12.18 -9.19 2.58
C THR A 112 -12.23 -10.54 3.32
N SER A 113 -12.19 -11.66 2.60
CA SER A 113 -12.02 -12.97 3.21
C SER A 113 -10.61 -13.16 3.80
N LYS A 114 -10.46 -14.03 4.81
CA LYS A 114 -9.15 -14.35 5.39
C LYS A 114 -8.18 -14.95 4.37
N LYS A 115 -8.70 -15.68 3.37
CA LYS A 115 -7.92 -16.24 2.25
C LYS A 115 -7.39 -15.12 1.35
N ALA A 116 -8.26 -14.20 0.90
CA ALA A 116 -7.88 -13.06 0.09
C ALA A 116 -6.87 -12.14 0.79
N TYR A 117 -7.10 -11.85 2.09
CA TYR A 117 -6.15 -11.10 2.92
C TYR A 117 -4.74 -11.70 2.91
N LYS A 118 -4.62 -13.03 3.11
CA LYS A 118 -3.33 -13.73 3.10
C LYS A 118 -2.69 -13.74 1.71
N ALA A 119 -3.48 -13.92 0.64
CA ALA A 119 -2.98 -13.84 -0.73
C ALA A 119 -2.40 -12.44 -1.04
N VAL A 120 -3.09 -11.37 -0.64
CA VAL A 120 -2.60 -9.99 -0.79
C VAL A 120 -1.34 -9.75 0.04
N ALA A 121 -1.29 -10.25 1.28
CA ALA A 121 -0.07 -10.17 2.10
C ALA A 121 1.12 -10.87 1.41
N LYS A 122 0.87 -11.99 0.71
CA LYS A 122 1.90 -12.68 -0.08
C LYS A 122 2.34 -11.85 -1.29
N ALA A 123 1.41 -11.24 -2.01
CA ALA A 123 1.73 -10.32 -3.12
C ALA A 123 2.62 -9.15 -2.63
N GLN A 124 2.27 -8.55 -1.49
CA GLN A 124 3.06 -7.50 -0.86
C GLN A 124 4.45 -7.99 -0.42
N GLN A 125 4.58 -9.23 0.06
CA GLN A 125 5.87 -9.82 0.40
C GLN A 125 6.77 -9.94 -0.84
N PHE A 126 6.24 -10.48 -1.95
CA PHE A 126 6.97 -10.58 -3.21
C PHE A 126 7.38 -9.20 -3.76
N TYR A 127 6.47 -8.22 -3.70
CA TYR A 127 6.78 -6.85 -4.09
C TYR A 127 7.92 -6.23 -3.27
N LYS A 128 7.93 -6.45 -1.96
CA LYS A 128 8.96 -5.93 -1.04
C LYS A 128 10.30 -6.65 -1.17
N ALA A 129 10.31 -7.92 -1.57
CA ALA A 129 11.54 -8.70 -1.70
C ALA A 129 12.45 -8.21 -2.83
N LYS A 130 11.91 -7.50 -3.83
CA LYS A 130 12.66 -6.83 -4.91
C LYS A 130 13.69 -7.73 -5.61
N ASN A 131 13.41 -9.03 -5.73
CA ASN A 131 14.36 -10.04 -6.19
C ASN A 131 13.75 -11.07 -7.15
N MET A 132 12.69 -10.69 -7.87
CA MET A 132 11.95 -11.56 -8.78
C MET A 132 12.15 -11.08 -10.23
N SER A 133 12.62 -11.95 -11.11
CA SER A 133 12.70 -11.70 -12.56
C SER A 133 11.44 -12.17 -13.27
N TYR A 134 11.11 -11.52 -14.39
CA TYR A 134 10.02 -12.01 -15.25
C TYR A 134 10.51 -13.23 -16.05
N SER A 135 9.71 -14.30 -16.13
CA SER A 135 9.98 -15.43 -17.04
C SER A 135 8.71 -16.25 -17.28
N GLN A 136 8.38 -16.50 -18.55
CA GLN A 136 7.33 -17.46 -18.91
C GLN A 136 7.84 -18.91 -18.89
N GLY A 137 9.07 -19.16 -19.36
CA GLY A 137 9.66 -20.51 -19.35
C GLY A 137 9.95 -21.02 -17.94
N ASN A 138 10.51 -20.17 -17.07
CA ASN A 138 10.79 -20.50 -15.67
C ASN A 138 9.76 -19.85 -14.72
N ARG A 139 8.48 -19.89 -15.08
CA ARG A 139 7.40 -19.16 -14.37
C ARG A 139 7.17 -19.62 -12.93
N MET A 140 7.56 -20.83 -12.56
CA MET A 140 7.42 -21.37 -11.19
C MET A 140 8.73 -21.33 -10.39
N GLY A 141 9.80 -20.75 -10.93
CA GLY A 141 11.09 -20.68 -10.25
C GLY A 141 11.07 -19.87 -8.95
N LYS A 142 12.05 -20.14 -8.07
CA LYS A 142 12.15 -19.49 -6.75
C LYS A 142 12.17 -17.95 -6.85
N ARG A 143 12.88 -17.42 -7.85
CA ARG A 143 13.09 -15.99 -8.12
C ARG A 143 12.63 -15.57 -9.52
N SER A 144 11.72 -16.32 -10.11
CA SER A 144 11.10 -15.97 -11.39
C SER A 144 9.60 -16.20 -11.37
N ALA A 145 8.88 -15.35 -12.10
CA ALA A 145 7.43 -15.46 -12.28
C ALA A 145 7.00 -14.84 -13.61
N ASP A 146 5.86 -15.26 -14.14
CA ASP A 146 5.06 -14.43 -15.04
C ASP A 146 3.86 -13.86 -14.26
N CYS A 147 3.02 -13.09 -14.95
CA CYS A 147 1.87 -12.45 -14.32
C CYS A 147 0.92 -13.41 -13.58
N SER A 148 0.63 -14.54 -14.20
CA SER A 148 -0.31 -15.53 -13.66
C SER A 148 0.35 -16.47 -12.66
N SER A 149 1.62 -16.84 -12.82
CA SER A 149 2.31 -17.62 -11.80
C SER A 149 2.55 -16.79 -10.53
N PHE A 150 2.79 -15.47 -10.66
CA PHE A 150 2.81 -14.56 -9.52
C PHE A 150 1.46 -14.55 -8.77
N CYS A 151 0.36 -14.29 -9.49
CA CYS A 151 -0.97 -14.26 -8.87
C CYS A 151 -1.35 -15.61 -8.27
N GLY A 152 -1.15 -16.71 -9.01
CA GLY A 152 -1.41 -18.07 -8.55
C GLY A 152 -0.60 -18.43 -7.31
N ARG A 153 0.70 -18.09 -7.26
CA ARG A 153 1.54 -18.34 -6.07
C ARG A 153 1.09 -17.56 -4.84
N CYS A 154 0.40 -16.43 -5.00
CA CYS A 154 -0.23 -15.74 -3.87
C CYS A 154 -1.37 -16.59 -3.29
N TYR A 155 -2.18 -17.19 -4.17
CA TYR A 155 -3.33 -18.03 -3.82
C TYR A 155 -2.98 -19.46 -3.38
N LEU A 156 -1.87 -20.02 -3.85
CA LEU A 156 -1.40 -21.34 -3.40
C LEU A 156 -1.12 -21.36 -1.89
N THR A 157 -0.67 -20.24 -1.30
CA THR A 157 -0.43 -20.14 0.16
C THR A 157 -1.70 -20.28 1.00
N VAL A 158 -2.88 -20.23 0.38
CA VAL A 158 -4.19 -20.41 1.01
C VAL A 158 -4.96 -21.60 0.43
N GLY A 159 -4.25 -22.53 -0.24
CA GLY A 159 -4.80 -23.78 -0.74
C GLY A 159 -5.66 -23.64 -2.00
N MET A 160 -5.46 -22.59 -2.80
CA MET A 160 -6.24 -22.34 -4.01
C MET A 160 -5.37 -22.42 -5.27
N THR A 161 -5.72 -23.31 -6.19
CA THR A 161 -4.93 -23.55 -7.42
C THR A 161 -5.39 -22.74 -8.62
N LEU A 162 -6.60 -22.18 -8.58
CA LEU A 162 -7.18 -21.35 -9.66
C LEU A 162 -7.18 -22.06 -11.03
N GLY A 163 -7.56 -23.34 -11.03
CA GLY A 163 -7.56 -24.20 -12.22
C GLY A 163 -6.18 -24.72 -12.63
N GLY A 164 -5.13 -24.46 -11.85
CA GLY A 164 -3.83 -25.13 -12.00
C GLY A 164 -3.65 -26.27 -11.01
N THR A 165 -2.40 -26.59 -10.70
CA THR A 165 -2.01 -27.54 -9.65
C THR A 165 -1.22 -26.83 -8.54
N THR A 166 -0.84 -27.57 -7.50
CA THR A 166 0.04 -27.06 -6.44
C THR A 166 1.47 -26.79 -6.92
N SER A 167 1.92 -27.48 -7.97
CA SER A 167 3.25 -27.35 -8.57
C SER A 167 3.28 -26.44 -9.80
N TRP A 168 2.14 -26.21 -10.45
CA TRP A 168 2.06 -25.45 -11.70
C TRP A 168 0.82 -24.55 -11.75
N CYS A 169 1.05 -23.24 -11.64
CA CYS A 169 -0.02 -22.25 -11.78
C CYS A 169 -0.58 -22.23 -13.21
N ASN A 170 -1.89 -22.04 -13.34
CA ASN A 170 -2.55 -21.88 -14.63
C ASN A 170 -2.07 -20.60 -15.36
N THR A 171 -2.43 -20.46 -16.63
CA THR A 171 -2.21 -19.22 -17.40
C THR A 171 -3.25 -18.16 -17.03
N ALA A 172 -2.99 -16.88 -17.34
CA ALA A 172 -3.95 -15.80 -17.06
C ALA A 172 -5.35 -16.08 -17.65
N ALA A 173 -5.41 -16.50 -18.93
CA ALA A 173 -6.66 -16.86 -19.58
C ALA A 173 -7.33 -18.08 -18.94
N GLY A 174 -6.53 -19.10 -18.57
CA GLY A 174 -7.06 -20.29 -17.87
C GLY A 174 -7.58 -19.98 -16.47
N MET A 175 -6.95 -19.06 -15.74
CA MET A 175 -7.45 -18.58 -14.44
C MET A 175 -8.79 -17.86 -14.58
N ALA A 176 -8.96 -17.03 -15.62
CA ALA A 176 -10.24 -16.37 -15.90
C ALA A 176 -11.32 -17.38 -16.32
N GLN A 177 -10.99 -18.33 -17.18
CA GLN A 177 -11.92 -19.40 -17.55
C GLN A 177 -12.34 -20.24 -16.34
N TRP A 178 -11.39 -20.58 -15.47
CA TRP A 178 -11.67 -21.23 -14.19
C TRP A 178 -12.60 -20.38 -13.32
N ALA A 179 -12.34 -19.07 -13.22
CA ALA A 179 -13.18 -18.16 -12.45
C ALA A 179 -14.62 -18.09 -12.97
N THR A 180 -14.79 -18.02 -14.29
CA THR A 180 -16.11 -18.10 -14.95
C THR A 180 -16.81 -19.42 -14.63
N SER A 181 -16.09 -20.54 -14.75
CA SER A 181 -16.67 -21.87 -14.54
C SER A 181 -16.98 -22.20 -13.07
N ASN A 182 -16.55 -21.35 -12.12
CA ASN A 182 -16.72 -21.55 -10.67
C ASN A 182 -17.48 -20.39 -10.02
N ASP A 183 -18.24 -19.60 -10.81
CA ASP A 183 -19.06 -18.47 -10.35
C ASP A 183 -18.26 -17.46 -9.51
N LYS A 184 -17.02 -17.18 -9.91
CA LYS A 184 -16.12 -16.22 -9.23
C LYS A 184 -16.06 -14.87 -9.91
N VAL A 185 -16.71 -14.70 -11.05
CA VAL A 185 -16.71 -13.42 -11.79
C VAL A 185 -17.57 -12.39 -11.07
N VAL A 186 -17.02 -11.21 -10.83
CA VAL A 186 -17.71 -10.09 -10.18
C VAL A 186 -17.99 -8.92 -11.14
N ALA A 187 -17.26 -8.85 -12.26
CA ALA A 187 -17.54 -7.91 -13.35
C ALA A 187 -16.98 -8.46 -14.67
N ASN A 188 -17.69 -8.19 -15.77
CA ASN A 188 -17.24 -8.51 -17.14
C ASN A 188 -16.55 -7.33 -17.84
N ASP A 189 -16.25 -6.24 -17.11
CA ASP A 189 -15.55 -5.05 -17.58
C ASP A 189 -14.89 -4.35 -16.37
N ALA A 190 -14.19 -3.24 -16.63
CA ALA A 190 -13.69 -2.34 -15.60
C ALA A 190 -14.82 -1.82 -14.71
N VAL A 191 -14.51 -1.65 -13.43
CA VAL A 191 -15.37 -0.94 -12.47
C VAL A 191 -14.72 0.38 -12.09
N SER A 192 -15.52 1.39 -11.76
CA SER A 192 -14.96 2.66 -11.32
C SER A 192 -14.25 2.51 -9.98
N VAL A 193 -13.06 3.10 -9.82
CA VAL A 193 -12.38 3.14 -8.51
C VAL A 193 -13.27 3.81 -7.45
N SER A 194 -14.09 4.80 -7.85
CA SER A 194 -15.00 5.51 -6.95
C SER A 194 -16.20 4.70 -6.47
N SER A 195 -16.57 3.61 -7.17
CA SER A 195 -17.66 2.73 -6.72
C SER A 195 -17.28 1.91 -5.48
N LEU A 196 -15.97 1.78 -5.21
CA LEU A 196 -15.43 0.97 -4.12
C LEU A 196 -15.93 -0.49 -4.19
N GLU A 197 -16.04 -1.06 -5.38
CA GLU A 197 -16.51 -2.43 -5.61
C GLU A 197 -15.40 -3.49 -5.56
N LEU A 198 -14.17 -3.12 -5.90
CA LEU A 198 -13.01 -4.01 -5.84
C LEU A 198 -12.66 -4.32 -4.38
N LEU A 199 -12.33 -5.57 -4.10
CA LEU A 199 -11.79 -5.99 -2.82
C LEU A 199 -10.36 -6.47 -2.98
N PRO A 200 -9.46 -6.18 -2.03
CA PRO A 200 -8.15 -6.79 -2.00
C PRO A 200 -8.25 -8.32 -2.12
N GLY A 201 -7.58 -8.84 -3.15
CA GLY A 201 -7.68 -10.23 -3.60
C GLY A 201 -8.23 -10.35 -5.01
N ASP A 202 -9.12 -9.46 -5.45
CA ASP A 202 -9.72 -9.56 -6.78
C ASP A 202 -8.65 -9.68 -7.88
N LEU A 203 -8.85 -10.60 -8.81
CA LEU A 203 -8.01 -10.77 -9.98
C LEU A 203 -8.61 -9.97 -11.13
N VAL A 204 -7.79 -9.11 -11.72
CA VAL A 204 -8.15 -8.27 -12.87
C VAL A 204 -7.48 -8.87 -14.10
N PHE A 205 -8.28 -9.29 -15.07
CA PHE A 205 -7.82 -9.92 -16.29
C PHE A 205 -7.89 -8.94 -17.46
N TYR A 206 -6.79 -8.86 -18.21
CA TYR A 206 -6.65 -7.91 -19.31
C TYR A 206 -6.59 -8.61 -20.66
N GLN A 207 -7.28 -8.04 -21.64
CA GLN A 207 -7.29 -8.46 -23.04
C GLN A 207 -6.45 -7.56 -23.95
N LYS A 208 -6.03 -8.13 -25.09
CA LYS A 208 -5.35 -7.41 -26.17
C LYS A 208 -5.56 -8.09 -27.51
N GLY A 209 -6.25 -7.40 -28.43
CA GLY A 209 -6.48 -7.88 -29.78
C GLY A 209 -7.08 -9.28 -29.81
N TYR A 210 -7.09 -9.92 -30.98
CA TYR A 210 -7.36 -11.34 -31.06
C TYR A 210 -6.09 -12.15 -30.78
N ASN A 211 -6.18 -13.16 -29.90
CA ASN A 211 -5.07 -14.09 -29.65
C ASN A 211 -5.51 -15.55 -29.43
N GLY A 212 -6.78 -15.87 -29.67
CA GLY A 212 -7.32 -17.23 -29.58
C GLY A 212 -7.47 -17.78 -28.15
N ARG A 213 -7.08 -17.04 -27.11
CA ARG A 213 -7.25 -17.45 -25.71
C ARG A 213 -8.63 -17.03 -25.20
N TYR A 214 -9.07 -17.62 -24.08
CA TYR A 214 -10.31 -17.22 -23.40
C TYR A 214 -10.37 -15.69 -23.21
N LYS A 215 -11.42 -15.06 -23.76
CA LYS A 215 -11.64 -13.59 -23.81
C LYS A 215 -10.42 -12.78 -24.29
N ASN A 216 -9.57 -13.36 -25.13
CA ASN A 216 -8.29 -12.79 -25.56
C ASN A 216 -7.39 -12.31 -24.41
N ILE A 217 -7.47 -12.96 -23.25
CA ILE A 217 -6.74 -12.56 -22.05
C ILE A 217 -5.25 -12.90 -22.19
N TYR A 218 -4.39 -11.90 -21.98
CA TYR A 218 -2.93 -12.03 -22.06
C TYR A 218 -2.24 -11.70 -20.72
N HIS A 219 -2.95 -11.11 -19.75
CA HIS A 219 -2.36 -10.65 -18.50
C HIS A 219 -3.36 -10.71 -17.35
N VAL A 220 -2.85 -10.91 -16.14
CA VAL A 220 -3.61 -10.86 -14.89
C VAL A 220 -2.85 -10.09 -13.83
N GLU A 221 -3.58 -9.37 -13.00
CA GLU A 221 -3.05 -8.63 -11.86
C GLU A 221 -3.94 -8.88 -10.63
N ILE A 222 -3.38 -8.82 -9.42
CA ILE A 222 -4.14 -8.89 -8.18
C ILE A 222 -4.38 -7.47 -7.65
N PHE A 223 -5.63 -7.10 -7.38
CA PHE A 223 -5.98 -5.88 -6.67
C PHE A 223 -5.57 -6.00 -5.20
N VAL A 224 -4.80 -5.04 -4.69
CA VAL A 224 -4.16 -5.15 -3.36
C VAL A 224 -4.67 -4.15 -2.33
N GLU A 225 -4.98 -2.92 -2.74
CA GLU A 225 -5.45 -1.88 -1.83
C GLU A 225 -5.95 -0.65 -2.59
N TYR A 226 -6.77 0.15 -1.91
CA TYR A 226 -7.03 1.53 -2.28
C TYR A 226 -5.99 2.47 -1.66
N GLY A 227 -5.87 3.67 -2.21
CA GLY A 227 -5.06 4.75 -1.67
C GLY A 227 -5.57 6.12 -2.07
N TRP A 228 -4.77 7.14 -1.77
CA TRP A 228 -5.07 8.52 -2.10
C TRP A 228 -3.85 9.18 -2.72
N GLU A 229 -4.02 9.74 -3.91
CA GLU A 229 -3.01 10.55 -4.61
C GLU A 229 -3.62 11.93 -4.87
N ASP A 230 -2.99 12.98 -4.36
CA ASP A 230 -3.46 14.38 -4.46
C ASP A 230 -4.94 14.57 -4.10
N GLY A 231 -5.42 13.81 -3.11
CA GLY A 231 -6.81 13.85 -2.63
C GLY A 231 -7.81 13.06 -3.48
N LYS A 232 -7.38 12.46 -4.58
CA LYS A 232 -8.17 11.54 -5.41
C LYS A 232 -7.99 10.10 -4.93
N LEU A 233 -9.09 9.36 -4.93
CA LEU A 233 -9.07 7.94 -4.62
C LEU A 233 -8.43 7.18 -5.78
N VAL A 234 -7.48 6.31 -5.48
CA VAL A 234 -6.80 5.44 -6.45
C VAL A 234 -6.91 3.99 -6.00
N GLY A 235 -6.90 3.07 -6.95
CA GLY A 235 -6.87 1.63 -6.71
C GLY A 235 -5.55 1.06 -7.20
N TYR A 236 -4.98 0.09 -6.50
CA TYR A 236 -3.70 -0.48 -6.89
C TYR A 236 -3.78 -1.97 -7.14
N THR A 237 -3.15 -2.38 -8.23
CA THR A 237 -2.90 -3.78 -8.58
C THR A 237 -1.42 -4.11 -8.45
N MET A 238 -1.09 -5.39 -8.35
CA MET A 238 0.26 -5.91 -8.44
C MET A 238 0.35 -7.07 -9.43
N SER A 239 1.45 -7.16 -10.16
CA SER A 239 1.77 -8.32 -11.01
C SER A 239 3.25 -8.38 -11.38
N SER A 240 3.69 -9.50 -11.92
CA SER A 240 5.00 -9.64 -12.57
C SER A 240 4.91 -9.13 -14.02
N ILE A 241 5.73 -8.12 -14.34
CA ILE A 241 5.71 -7.40 -15.61
C ILE A 241 7.01 -7.66 -16.38
N THR A 242 6.89 -8.01 -17.66
CA THR A 242 8.03 -8.19 -18.56
C THR A 242 8.83 -6.89 -18.74
N GLY A 243 10.12 -7.01 -19.06
CA GLY A 243 11.03 -5.87 -19.29
C GLY A 243 11.43 -5.08 -18.03
N ASN A 244 11.13 -5.60 -16.83
CA ASN A 244 11.42 -4.92 -15.57
C ASN A 244 12.22 -5.82 -14.62
N TYR A 245 13.17 -5.23 -13.90
CA TYR A 245 13.80 -5.83 -12.72
C TYR A 245 13.83 -4.83 -11.56
N PRO A 246 13.24 -5.16 -10.39
CA PRO A 246 12.43 -6.35 -10.13
C PRO A 246 11.11 -6.33 -10.90
N SER A 247 10.65 -7.51 -11.34
CA SER A 247 9.47 -7.65 -12.20
C SER A 247 8.14 -7.40 -11.48
N ILE A 248 8.08 -7.57 -10.15
CA ILE A 248 6.84 -7.33 -9.39
C ILE A 248 6.66 -5.83 -9.20
N LEU A 249 5.65 -5.27 -9.88
CA LEU A 249 5.31 -3.87 -9.82
C LEU A 249 3.95 -3.66 -9.15
N LYS A 250 3.81 -2.51 -8.49
CA LYS A 250 2.52 -1.98 -8.02
C LYS A 250 2.10 -0.88 -9.00
N ARG A 251 0.89 -0.93 -9.51
CA ARG A 251 0.40 0.02 -10.52
C ARG A 251 -0.98 0.54 -10.19
N ASP A 252 -1.31 1.72 -10.72
CA ASP A 252 -2.66 2.25 -10.68
C ASP A 252 -3.57 1.38 -11.57
N TYR A 253 -4.61 0.83 -10.96
CA TYR A 253 -5.66 0.07 -11.62
C TYR A 253 -6.29 0.85 -12.79
N ALA A 254 -6.47 2.17 -12.63
CA ALA A 254 -7.14 3.01 -13.61
C ALA A 254 -6.36 3.12 -14.94
N SER A 255 -5.04 2.95 -14.91
CA SER A 255 -4.15 3.14 -16.07
C SER A 255 -4.43 2.21 -17.26
N ARG A 256 -5.21 1.14 -17.07
CA ARG A 256 -5.46 0.10 -18.09
C ARG A 256 -6.91 -0.39 -18.12
N GLN A 257 -7.85 0.40 -17.61
CA GLN A 257 -9.26 0.01 -17.50
C GLN A 257 -9.89 -0.39 -18.83
N SER A 258 -9.57 0.31 -19.92
CA SER A 258 -10.07 -0.01 -21.27
C SER A 258 -9.68 -1.40 -21.81
N ARG A 259 -8.80 -2.11 -21.10
CA ARG A 259 -8.32 -3.44 -21.48
C ARG A 259 -8.81 -4.52 -20.55
N ILE A 260 -9.64 -4.21 -19.55
CA ILE A 260 -10.16 -5.20 -18.62
C ILE A 260 -11.21 -6.04 -19.36
N ALA A 261 -11.06 -7.36 -19.31
CA ALA A 261 -12.01 -8.30 -19.89
C ALA A 261 -12.91 -8.94 -18.83
N GLU A 262 -12.39 -9.03 -17.59
CA GLU A 262 -13.07 -9.66 -16.48
C GLU A 262 -12.38 -9.30 -15.16
N ILE A 263 -13.17 -9.25 -14.10
CA ILE A 263 -12.70 -9.18 -12.73
C ILE A 263 -13.30 -10.36 -11.98
N ALA A 264 -12.46 -11.11 -11.28
CA ALA A 264 -12.90 -12.25 -10.48
C ALA A 264 -12.49 -12.11 -9.02
N ARG A 265 -13.23 -12.78 -8.14
CA ARG A 265 -13.01 -12.83 -6.70
C ARG A 265 -12.83 -14.28 -6.24
N PRO A 266 -11.63 -14.87 -6.42
CA PRO A 266 -11.46 -16.31 -6.22
C PRO A 266 -11.74 -16.79 -4.79
N ALA A 267 -11.35 -15.99 -3.81
CA ALA A 267 -11.35 -16.38 -2.40
C ALA A 267 -12.64 -16.02 -1.65
N GLU A 268 -13.75 -15.79 -2.36
CA GLU A 268 -15.07 -15.60 -1.77
C GLU A 268 -16.10 -16.63 -2.20
#